data_AF-A0A519RF98-F1
#
_entry.id   AF-A0A519RF98-F1
#
_cell.length_a   1.000
_cell.length_b   1.000
_cell.length_c   1.000
_cell.angle_alpha   90.00
_cell.angle_beta   90.00
_cell.angle_gamma   90.00
#
_symmetry.space_group_name_H-M   'P 1'
#
loop_
_entity.id
_entity.type
_entity.pdbx_description
1 polymer ?
#
loop_
_entity_poly.entity_id
_entity_poly.type
_entity_poly.pdbx_seq_one_letter_code
_entity_poly.pdbx_strand_id
1 'polypeptide(L)'
;RCAEQFRTLPYEMRKSSVALFLSEVLSKSVREEEENESLFRFLHDSILAFDEQTVGTENFALLFLLHLAGYLGFGTNSGAELMDQIVLAGTATGPGQGSGPATVRLREFEQYFDELLHAPATSSIPNGQVRRELLTVLIRYYQLHVEGLGEIKSLEILSEVLGG
;
A
#
# COMPACT_ATOMS: atom_id res chain seq x y z
N ARG A 1 -4.72 29.13 -8.23
CA ARG A 1 -5.48 29.24 -6.97
C ARG A 1 -5.65 27.82 -6.47
N CYS A 2 -5.03 27.42 -5.35
CA CYS A 2 -5.28 26.11 -4.73
C CYS A 2 -6.76 26.04 -4.36
N ALA A 3 -7.44 24.99 -4.81
CA ALA A 3 -8.89 24.88 -4.69
C ALA A 3 -9.33 24.51 -3.27
N GLU A 4 -8.48 23.89 -2.46
CA GLU A 4 -8.80 23.45 -1.10
C GLU A 4 -7.59 23.66 -0.17
N GLN A 5 -7.85 24.05 1.09
CA GLN A 5 -6.84 24.14 2.15
C GLN A 5 -6.92 22.88 3.00
N PHE A 6 -5.86 22.08 3.02
CA PHE A 6 -5.79 20.91 3.90
C PHE A 6 -5.84 21.32 5.38
N ARG A 7 -6.70 20.66 6.15
CA ARG A 7 -7.03 21.01 7.53
C ARG A 7 -6.12 20.35 8.55
N THR A 8 -5.72 19.09 8.33
CA THR A 8 -4.97 18.30 9.34
C THR A 8 -3.68 17.70 8.79
N LEU A 9 -3.62 17.41 7.48
CA LEU A 9 -2.43 16.85 6.83
C LEU A 9 -1.12 17.56 7.20
N PRO A 10 -0.99 18.90 7.13
CA PRO A 10 0.27 19.58 7.44
C PRO A 10 0.60 19.67 8.95
N TYR A 11 -0.34 19.33 9.83
CA TYR A 11 -0.20 19.49 11.29
C TYR A 11 -0.12 18.17 12.05
N GLU A 12 -0.62 17.08 11.46
CA GLU A 12 -0.53 15.73 12.01
C GLU A 12 0.62 14.96 11.40
N MET A 13 1.68 14.72 12.19
CA MET A 13 2.89 14.03 11.75
C MET A 13 2.60 12.68 11.08
N ARG A 14 1.65 11.89 11.61
CA ARG A 14 1.23 10.61 11.00
C ARG A 14 0.64 10.80 9.61
N LYS A 15 -0.30 11.73 9.44
CA LYS A 15 -0.94 11.98 8.14
C LYS A 15 0.03 12.57 7.13
N SER A 16 0.90 13.49 7.56
CA SER A 16 2.01 14.02 6.74
C SER A 16 2.94 12.90 6.24
N SER A 17 3.34 11.96 7.11
CA SER A 17 4.18 10.82 6.72
C SER A 17 3.48 9.91 5.72
N VAL A 18 2.18 9.65 5.89
CA VAL A 18 1.38 8.89 4.93
C VAL A 18 1.30 9.61 3.58
N ALA A 19 1.03 10.91 3.58
CA ALA A 19 0.95 11.70 2.34
C ALA A 19 2.29 11.74 1.60
N LEU A 20 3.41 11.89 2.32
CA LEU A 20 4.75 11.82 1.74
C LEU A 20 5.03 10.46 1.11
N PHE A 21 4.66 9.39 1.82
CA PHE A 21 4.80 8.02 1.31
C PHE A 21 3.99 7.78 0.04
N LEU A 22 2.71 8.15 0.04
CA LEU A 22 1.86 8.00 -1.13
C LEU A 22 2.34 8.85 -2.31
N SER A 23 2.86 10.05 -2.06
CA SER A 23 3.43 10.90 -3.11
C SER A 23 4.64 10.23 -3.79
N GLU A 24 5.53 9.60 -3.01
CA GLU A 24 6.66 8.87 -3.58
C GLU A 24 6.19 7.67 -4.40
N VAL A 25 5.26 6.86 -3.87
CA VAL A 25 4.71 5.70 -4.60
C VAL A 25 4.05 6.14 -5.90
N LEU A 26 3.19 7.15 -5.87
CA LEU A 26 2.51 7.67 -7.06
C LEU A 26 3.49 8.17 -8.11
N SER A 27 4.49 8.96 -7.71
CA SER A 27 5.51 9.50 -8.63
C SER A 27 6.32 8.43 -9.36
N LYS A 28 6.42 7.22 -8.77
CA LYS A 28 7.16 6.09 -9.32
C LYS A 28 6.28 5.06 -10.04
N SER A 29 4.98 5.05 -9.77
CA SER A 29 4.05 4.04 -10.30
C SER A 29 3.09 4.56 -11.36
N VAL A 30 2.74 5.84 -11.32
CA VAL A 30 1.88 6.47 -12.31
C VAL A 30 2.76 7.05 -13.41
N ARG A 31 2.76 6.42 -14.59
CA ARG A 31 3.40 6.96 -15.80
C ARG A 31 2.36 7.79 -16.58
N GLU A 32 2.75 8.99 -17.02
CA GLU A 32 1.87 9.94 -17.74
C GLU A 32 1.69 9.55 -19.22
N GLU A 33 1.22 8.34 -19.50
CA GLU A 33 1.06 7.88 -20.89
C GLU A 33 -0.31 8.27 -21.49
N GLU A 34 -1.39 8.34 -20.69
CA GLU A 34 -2.73 8.77 -21.12
C GLU A 34 -3.53 9.43 -19.98
N GLU A 35 -4.53 10.26 -20.32
CA GLU A 35 -5.45 10.84 -19.33
C GLU A 35 -6.30 9.75 -18.67
N ASN A 36 -6.12 9.58 -17.35
CA ASN A 36 -6.92 8.65 -16.55
C ASN A 36 -7.79 9.41 -15.54
N GLU A 37 -8.94 9.91 -16.01
CA GLU A 37 -9.87 10.67 -15.17
C GLU A 37 -10.37 9.88 -13.96
N SER A 38 -10.54 8.55 -14.07
CA SER A 38 -11.02 7.74 -12.96
C SER A 38 -9.97 7.60 -11.87
N LEU A 39 -8.71 7.37 -12.24
CA LEU A 39 -7.58 7.41 -11.32
C LEU A 39 -7.46 8.79 -10.66
N PHE A 40 -7.52 9.88 -11.43
CA PHE A 40 -7.45 11.22 -10.86
C PHE A 40 -8.55 11.47 -9.81
N ARG A 41 -9.80 11.14 -10.12
CA ARG A 41 -10.93 11.28 -9.18
C ARG A 41 -10.69 10.44 -7.92
N PHE A 42 -10.26 9.19 -8.07
CA PHE A 42 -9.91 8.34 -6.93
C PHE A 42 -8.81 8.96 -6.05
N LEU A 43 -7.72 9.46 -6.66
CA LEU A 43 -6.61 10.07 -5.92
C LEU A 43 -7.09 11.32 -5.17
N HIS A 44 -7.82 12.20 -5.85
CA HIS A 44 -8.38 13.42 -5.28
C HIS A 44 -9.30 13.10 -4.10
N ASP A 45 -10.30 12.26 -4.31
CA ASP A 45 -11.34 11.99 -3.32
C ASP A 45 -10.78 11.20 -2.13
N SER A 46 -9.83 10.29 -2.37
CA SER A 46 -9.19 9.52 -1.29
C SER A 46 -8.31 10.40 -0.40
N ILE A 47 -7.56 11.34 -0.98
CA ILE A 47 -6.72 12.27 -0.21
C ILE A 47 -7.59 13.24 0.59
N LEU A 48 -8.68 13.74 0.01
CA LEU A 48 -9.62 14.62 0.71
C LEU A 48 -10.28 13.89 1.89
N ALA A 49 -10.78 12.68 1.66
CA ALA A 49 -11.36 11.85 2.71
C ALA A 49 -10.35 11.57 3.84
N PHE A 50 -9.08 11.33 3.51
CA PHE A 50 -8.03 11.11 4.49
C PHE A 50 -7.70 12.35 5.33
N ASP A 51 -7.73 13.54 4.73
CA ASP A 51 -7.55 14.79 5.48
C ASP A 51 -8.69 15.01 6.48
N GLU A 52 -9.92 14.64 6.13
CA GLU A 52 -11.09 14.78 7.01
C GLU A 52 -11.21 13.65 8.06
N GLN A 53 -10.62 12.48 7.80
CA GLN A 53 -10.73 11.31 8.65
C GLN A 53 -10.04 11.51 10.01
N THR A 54 -10.76 11.38 11.11
CA THR A 54 -10.23 11.57 12.48
C THR A 54 -9.95 10.26 13.22
N VAL A 55 -10.42 9.12 12.71
CA VAL A 55 -10.29 7.79 13.31
C VAL A 55 -10.00 6.75 12.23
N GLY A 56 -9.20 5.72 12.53
CA GLY A 56 -8.92 4.62 11.59
C GLY A 56 -7.96 4.99 10.47
N THR A 57 -7.17 6.05 10.65
CA THR A 57 -6.18 6.54 9.68
C THR A 57 -5.03 5.55 9.44
N GLU A 58 -4.82 4.63 10.37
CA GLU A 58 -3.69 3.69 10.39
C GLU A 58 -3.70 2.67 9.26
N ASN A 59 -4.89 2.33 8.72
CA ASN A 59 -5.03 1.37 7.62
C ASN A 59 -5.18 2.06 6.26
N PHE A 60 -5.26 3.40 6.21
CA PHE A 60 -5.49 4.14 4.99
C PHE A 60 -4.45 3.83 3.91
N ALA A 61 -3.16 3.84 4.26
CA ALA A 61 -2.08 3.55 3.32
C ALA A 61 -2.19 2.16 2.69
N LEU A 62 -2.60 1.14 3.46
CA LEU A 62 -2.80 -0.23 2.96
C LEU A 62 -3.96 -0.28 1.96
N LEU A 63 -5.11 0.28 2.34
CA LEU A 63 -6.31 0.32 1.50
C LEU A 63 -6.08 1.13 0.23
N PHE A 64 -5.38 2.26 0.34
CA PHE A 64 -5.05 3.11 -0.78
C PHE A 64 -4.21 2.37 -1.82
N LEU A 65 -3.17 1.65 -1.39
CA LEU A 65 -2.33 0.86 -2.30
C LEU A 65 -3.09 -0.31 -2.93
N LEU A 66 -3.95 -1.00 -2.19
CA LEU A 66 -4.76 -2.08 -2.77
C LEU A 66 -5.69 -1.57 -3.87
N HIS A 67 -6.36 -0.43 -3.65
CA HIS A 67 -7.19 0.20 -4.68
C HIS A 67 -6.37 0.74 -5.85
N LEU A 68 -5.25 1.42 -5.57
CA LEU A 68 -4.36 1.96 -6.59
C LEU A 68 -3.83 0.86 -7.52
N ALA A 69 -3.45 -0.30 -7.01
CA ALA A 69 -3.04 -1.45 -7.83
C ALA A 69 -4.12 -1.84 -8.85
N GLY A 70 -5.40 -1.79 -8.45
CA GLY A 70 -6.54 -2.00 -9.36
C GLY A 70 -6.60 -0.98 -10.49
N TYR A 71 -6.43 0.31 -10.19
CA TYR A 71 -6.39 1.37 -11.22
C TYR A 71 -5.17 1.28 -12.14
N LEU A 72 -4.06 0.74 -11.66
CA LEU A 72 -2.85 0.50 -12.44
C LEU A 72 -2.90 -0.81 -13.26
N GLY A 73 -3.98 -1.58 -13.16
CA GLY A 73 -4.21 -2.78 -13.97
C GLY A 73 -3.60 -4.07 -13.42
N PHE A 74 -3.11 -4.07 -12.18
CA PHE A 74 -2.55 -5.24 -11.51
C PHE A 74 -3.17 -5.47 -10.12
N GLY A 75 -4.44 -5.10 -9.93
CA GLY A 75 -5.14 -5.41 -8.70
C GLY A 75 -5.29 -6.91 -8.47
N THR A 76 -5.53 -7.29 -7.22
CA THR A 76 -5.82 -8.68 -6.82
C THR A 76 -7.15 -8.75 -6.08
N ASN A 77 -7.79 -9.91 -6.12
CA ASN A 77 -9.07 -10.15 -5.44
C ASN A 77 -8.93 -11.00 -4.17
N SER A 78 -7.72 -11.46 -3.83
CA SER A 78 -7.47 -12.21 -2.59
C SER A 78 -6.04 -12.06 -2.11
N GLY A 79 -5.85 -12.14 -0.79
CA GLY A 79 -4.54 -12.22 -0.18
C GLY A 79 -3.74 -13.43 -0.66
N ALA A 80 -4.38 -14.57 -0.89
CA ALA A 80 -3.72 -15.77 -1.42
C ALA A 80 -3.08 -15.52 -2.79
N GLU A 81 -3.82 -14.91 -3.72
CA GLU A 81 -3.32 -14.58 -5.07
C GLU A 81 -2.16 -13.57 -5.00
N LEU A 82 -2.28 -12.52 -4.17
CA LEU A 82 -1.21 -11.55 -3.94
C LEU A 82 0.07 -12.25 -3.46
N MET A 83 -0.05 -13.12 -2.46
CA MET A 83 1.09 -13.81 -1.86
C MET A 83 1.72 -14.83 -2.79
N ASP A 84 0.93 -15.60 -3.53
CA ASP A 84 1.44 -16.57 -4.50
C ASP A 84 2.26 -15.89 -5.60
N GLN A 85 1.85 -14.71 -6.09
CA GLN A 85 2.64 -13.95 -7.05
C GLN A 85 4.01 -13.52 -6.49
N ILE A 86 4.05 -13.06 -5.23
CA ILE A 86 5.29 -12.67 -4.57
C ILE A 86 6.21 -13.86 -4.35
N VAL A 87 5.67 -14.99 -3.89
CA VAL A 87 6.42 -16.22 -3.68
C VAL A 87 6.98 -16.72 -5.00
N LEU A 88 6.15 -16.78 -6.05
CA LEU A 88 6.56 -17.25 -7.37
C LEU A 88 7.70 -16.39 -7.93
N ALA A 89 7.57 -15.07 -7.88
CA ALA A 89 8.63 -14.15 -8.31
C ALA A 89 9.92 -14.29 -7.48
N GLY A 90 9.79 -14.55 -6.18
CA GLY A 90 10.94 -14.84 -5.30
C GLY A 90 11.64 -16.15 -5.67
N THR A 91 10.88 -17.21 -5.97
CA THR A 91 11.44 -18.52 -6.36
C THR A 91 12.09 -18.53 -7.75
N ALA A 92 11.68 -17.62 -8.64
CA ALA A 92 12.29 -17.45 -9.96
C ALA A 92 13.77 -17.01 -9.89
N THR A 93 14.25 -16.55 -8.72
CA THR A 93 15.64 -16.12 -8.51
C THR A 93 16.61 -17.25 -8.12
N GLY A 94 16.17 -18.52 -8.05
CA GLY A 94 17.08 -19.67 -7.95
C GLY A 94 16.43 -21.01 -7.63
N PRO A 95 16.96 -22.14 -8.14
CA PRO A 95 16.39 -23.46 -7.89
C PRO A 95 16.61 -23.87 -6.43
N GLY A 96 15.53 -23.93 -5.64
CA GLY A 96 15.56 -24.50 -4.28
C GLY A 96 14.74 -23.81 -3.18
N GLN A 97 14.07 -22.69 -3.44
CA GLN A 97 13.37 -21.91 -2.39
C GLN A 97 11.83 -22.08 -2.36
N GLY A 98 11.29 -23.10 -3.02
CA GLY A 98 9.83 -23.30 -3.16
C GLY A 98 9.05 -23.65 -1.89
N SER A 99 9.72 -23.87 -0.75
CA SER A 99 9.08 -24.12 0.56
C SER A 99 10.09 -23.87 1.68
N GLY A 100 10.29 -22.60 2.04
CA GLY A 100 11.17 -22.19 3.14
C GLY A 100 10.39 -21.54 4.31
N PRO A 101 11.03 -21.33 5.48
CA PRO A 101 10.43 -20.60 6.59
C PRO A 101 9.95 -19.19 6.22
N ALA A 102 10.57 -18.57 5.20
CA ALA A 102 10.15 -17.28 4.67
C ALA A 102 8.80 -17.36 3.92
N THR A 103 8.55 -18.42 3.14
CA THR A 103 7.25 -18.61 2.47
C THR A 103 6.14 -18.87 3.48
N VAL A 104 6.42 -19.59 4.57
CA VAL A 104 5.43 -19.84 5.64
C VAL A 104 5.05 -18.55 6.36
N ARG A 105 6.03 -17.70 6.73
CA ARG A 105 5.76 -16.39 7.34
C ARG A 105 4.96 -15.46 6.43
N LEU A 106 5.22 -15.51 5.13
CA LEU A 106 4.50 -14.72 4.15
C LEU A 106 3.00 -15.10 4.11
N ARG A 107 2.68 -16.39 4.24
CA ARG A 107 1.27 -16.86 4.26
C ARG A 107 0.48 -16.39 5.48
N GLU A 108 1.14 -16.05 6.59
CA GLU A 108 0.47 -15.51 7.79
C GLU A 108 -0.21 -14.16 7.54
N PHE A 109 0.17 -13.47 6.46
CA PHE A 109 -0.40 -12.19 6.07
C PHE A 109 -1.59 -12.29 5.11
N GLU A 110 -1.85 -13.45 4.51
CA GLU A 110 -2.94 -13.66 3.53
C GLU A 110 -4.29 -13.20 4.08
N GLN A 111 -4.63 -13.63 5.30
CA GLN A 111 -5.90 -13.29 5.94
C GLN A 111 -6.10 -11.77 6.11
N TYR A 112 -5.04 -11.00 6.36
CA TYR A 112 -5.16 -9.55 6.54
C TYR A 112 -5.44 -8.86 5.20
N PHE A 113 -4.86 -9.35 4.11
CA PHE A 113 -5.19 -8.84 2.78
C PHE A 113 -6.61 -9.20 2.37
N ASP A 114 -7.09 -10.41 2.66
CA ASP A 114 -8.48 -10.79 2.44
C ASP A 114 -9.46 -9.90 3.23
N GLU A 115 -9.17 -9.64 4.50
CA GLU A 115 -9.96 -8.72 5.33
C GLU A 115 -9.97 -7.30 4.77
N LEU A 116 -8.81 -6.78 4.32
CA LEU A 116 -8.70 -5.44 3.74
C LEU A 116 -9.45 -5.33 2.40
N LEU A 117 -9.41 -6.39 1.58
CA LEU A 117 -10.06 -6.42 0.25
C LEU A 117 -11.58 -6.59 0.35
N HIS A 118 -12.08 -7.38 1.31
CA HIS A 118 -13.49 -7.76 1.36
C HIS A 118 -14.29 -7.10 2.49
N ALA A 119 -13.62 -6.71 3.57
CA ALA A 119 -14.26 -6.15 4.75
C ALA A 119 -13.45 -5.00 5.38
N PRO A 120 -13.09 -3.96 4.59
CA PRO A 120 -12.16 -2.90 5.03
C PRO A 120 -12.64 -2.18 6.30
N ALA A 121 -13.95 -1.97 6.45
CA ALA A 121 -14.55 -1.29 7.59
C ALA A 121 -14.41 -2.07 8.92
N THR A 122 -14.24 -3.39 8.86
CA THR A 122 -14.10 -4.26 10.04
C THR A 122 -12.71 -4.89 10.15
N SER A 123 -11.81 -4.58 9.20
CA SER A 123 -10.44 -5.10 9.18
C SER A 123 -9.70 -4.68 10.45
N SER A 124 -9.15 -5.65 11.16
CA SER A 124 -8.51 -5.42 12.46
C SER A 124 -7.04 -5.82 12.41
N ILE A 125 -6.19 -4.88 12.00
CA ILE A 125 -4.75 -5.11 12.02
C ILE A 125 -4.23 -4.96 13.46
N PRO A 126 -3.64 -6.02 14.05
CA PRO A 126 -3.48 -6.13 15.50
C PRO A 126 -2.53 -5.10 16.11
N ASN A 127 -1.53 -4.61 15.36
CA ASN A 127 -0.60 -3.59 15.84
C ASN A 127 0.15 -2.91 14.68
N GLY A 128 0.94 -1.88 15.02
CA GLY A 128 1.76 -1.15 14.06
C GLY A 128 2.86 -1.98 13.40
N GLN A 129 3.40 -3.01 14.08
CA GLN A 129 4.39 -3.90 13.47
C GLN A 129 3.77 -4.70 12.31
N VAL A 130 2.58 -5.28 12.51
CA VAL A 130 1.90 -6.01 11.43
C VAL A 130 1.56 -5.08 10.27
N ARG A 131 1.11 -3.84 10.53
CA ARG A 131 0.89 -2.84 9.46
C ARG A 131 2.16 -2.55 8.65
N ARG A 132 3.33 -2.44 9.29
CA ARG A 132 4.61 -2.23 8.59
C ARG A 132 4.98 -3.41 7.69
N GLU A 133 4.81 -4.62 8.19
CA GLU A 133 5.08 -5.83 7.40
C GLU A 133 4.14 -5.89 6.19
N LEU A 134 2.84 -5.59 6.38
CA LEU A 134 1.87 -5.53 5.28
C LEU A 134 2.24 -4.46 4.24
N LEU A 135 2.67 -3.27 4.67
CA LEU A 135 3.16 -2.24 3.75
C LEU A 135 4.40 -2.71 2.99
N THR A 136 5.32 -3.41 3.65
CA THR A 136 6.52 -3.96 3.03
C THR A 136 6.17 -5.01 1.97
N VAL A 137 5.20 -5.88 2.26
CA VAL A 137 4.67 -6.86 1.32
C VAL A 137 4.00 -6.17 0.12
N LEU A 138 3.21 -5.12 0.35
CA LEU A 138 2.60 -4.35 -0.75
C LEU A 138 3.63 -3.64 -1.62
N ILE A 139 4.66 -3.01 -1.04
CA ILE A 139 5.72 -2.40 -1.85
C ILE A 139 6.44 -3.46 -2.69
N ARG A 140 6.69 -4.64 -2.14
CA ARG A 140 7.24 -5.76 -2.92
C ARG A 140 6.29 -6.18 -4.05
N TYR A 141 4.98 -6.25 -3.79
CA TYR A 141 3.99 -6.52 -4.82
C TYR A 141 4.02 -5.49 -5.95
N TYR A 142 4.13 -4.19 -5.62
CA TYR A 142 4.29 -3.12 -6.59
C TYR A 142 5.59 -3.24 -7.40
N GLN A 143 6.71 -3.60 -6.77
CA GLN A 143 7.99 -3.79 -7.47
C GLN A 143 7.95 -4.90 -8.53
N LEU A 144 7.04 -5.87 -8.38
CA LEU A 144 6.85 -6.94 -9.36
C LEU A 144 6.09 -6.47 -10.61
N HIS A 145 5.19 -5.50 -10.46
CA HIS A 145 4.28 -5.07 -11.51
C HIS A 145 4.68 -3.75 -12.16
N VAL A 146 5.32 -2.86 -11.39
CA VAL A 146 5.75 -1.55 -11.84
C VAL A 146 7.24 -1.60 -12.15
N GLU A 147 7.56 -1.62 -13.44
CA GLU A 147 8.94 -1.56 -13.90
C GLU A 147 9.61 -0.25 -13.45
N GLY A 148 10.79 -0.37 -12.85
CA GLY A 148 11.57 0.79 -12.42
C GLY A 148 11.08 1.45 -11.12
N LEU A 149 10.12 0.86 -10.39
CA LEU A 149 9.68 1.39 -9.10
C LEU A 149 10.85 1.59 -8.12
N GLY A 150 11.77 0.62 -8.08
CA GLY A 150 12.92 0.65 -7.18
C GLY A 150 12.53 0.66 -5.71
N GLU A 151 13.39 1.22 -4.86
CA GLU A 151 13.15 1.35 -3.42
C GLU A 151 12.25 2.56 -3.12
N ILE A 152 11.38 2.43 -2.11
CA ILE A 152 10.54 3.53 -1.60
C ILE A 152 11.13 4.00 -0.27
N LYS A 153 11.84 5.14 -0.29
CA LYS A 153 12.63 5.61 0.87
C LYS A 153 11.75 6.11 2.01
N SER A 154 10.60 6.68 1.67
CA SER A 154 9.60 7.16 2.63
C SER A 154 8.93 6.03 3.42
N LEU A 155 9.05 4.76 3.00
CA LEU A 155 8.50 3.62 3.75
C LEU A 155 9.17 3.47 5.12
N GLU A 156 10.48 3.72 5.21
CA GLU A 156 11.22 3.67 6.47
C GLU A 156 10.73 4.75 7.43
N ILE A 157 10.56 5.98 6.93
CA ILE A 157 10.04 7.12 7.70
C ILE A 157 8.63 6.84 8.20
N LEU A 158 7.75 6.33 7.32
CA LEU A 158 6.39 5.98 7.71
C LEU A 158 6.38 4.86 8.77
N SER A 159 7.27 3.89 8.64
CA SER A 159 7.41 2.78 9.58
C SER A 159 7.81 3.24 10.98
N GLU A 160 8.75 4.18 11.09
CA GLU A 160 9.14 4.78 12.36
C GLU A 160 7.97 5.52 13.03
N VAL A 161 7.24 6.32 12.25
CA VAL A 161 6.13 7.15 12.76
C VAL A 161 4.89 6.32 13.13
N LEU A 162 4.67 5.18 12.47
CA LEU A 162 3.60 4.22 12.82
C LEU A 162 4.02 3.22 13.90
N GLY A 163 5.30 3.19 14.28
CA GLY A 163 5.83 2.32 15.34
C GLY A 163 5.89 2.95 16.71
N GLY A 164 5.89 4.28 16.79
CA GLY A 164 5.84 5.05 18.03
C GLY A 164 4.43 5.37 18.53
#